data_AF-A0A2R7QSG0-F1
#
_entry.id   AF-A0A2R7QSG0-F1
#
_cell.length_a   1.000
_cell.length_b   1.000
_cell.length_c   1.000
_cell.angle_alpha   90.00
_cell.angle_beta   90.00
_cell.angle_gamma   90.00
#
_symmetry.space_group_name_H-M   'P 1'
#
loop_
_entity.id
_entity.type
_entity.pdbx_description
1 polymer ?
#
loop_
_entity_poly.entity_id
_entity_poly.type
_entity_poly.pdbx_seq_one_letter_code
_entity_poly.pdbx_strand_id
1 'polypeptide(L)'
;MTALARHLRANAARYLLLLMSATTGLGLVLWAVLATEPGCLAAQGHWSGRGLCHTRLCLLQGDCGEMATPVIGCAHVRPGDSRGKVYFHLGNPLPGAPALAHWQAFKEGDGIIEARFEGDRLVSLACPLAQ
;
A
#
# COMPACT_ATOMS: atom_id res chain seq x y z
N MET A 1 35.76 28.09 24.12
CA MET A 1 34.90 26.89 23.99
C MET A 1 34.12 26.68 25.28
N THR A 2 32.79 26.77 25.22
CA THR A 2 31.89 26.56 26.37
C THR A 2 32.03 25.15 26.94
N ALA A 3 31.86 24.98 28.26
CA ALA A 3 31.95 23.68 28.94
C ALA A 3 31.03 22.62 28.30
N LEU A 4 29.85 23.06 27.83
CA LEU A 4 28.87 22.26 27.09
C LEU A 4 29.46 21.61 25.83
N ALA A 5 30.21 22.37 25.01
CA ALA A 5 30.78 21.86 23.76
C ALA A 5 31.87 20.80 23.99
N ARG A 6 32.61 20.91 25.09
CA ARG A 6 33.60 19.91 25.52
C ARG A 6 32.92 18.64 26.01
N HIS A 7 31.84 18.78 26.77
CA HIS A 7 31.09 17.65 27.30
C HIS A 7 30.35 16.87 26.21
N LEU A 8 29.77 17.59 25.24
CA LEU A 8 29.15 16.99 24.06
C LEU A 8 30.15 16.22 23.21
N ARG A 9 31.37 16.74 22.97
CA ARG A 9 32.42 16.01 22.25
C ARG A 9 32.90 14.77 23.01
N ALA A 10 33.10 14.87 24.32
CA ALA A 10 33.56 13.75 25.14
C ALA A 10 32.53 12.60 25.22
N ASN A 11 31.24 12.92 25.15
CA ASN A 11 30.15 11.94 25.24
C ASN A 11 29.42 11.72 23.91
N ALA A 12 29.94 12.21 22.78
CA ALA A 12 29.27 12.17 21.48
C ALA A 12 28.85 10.75 21.09
N ALA A 13 29.74 9.76 21.27
CA ALA A 13 29.43 8.36 20.99
C ALA A 13 28.29 7.80 21.86
N ARG A 14 28.21 8.19 23.13
CA ARG A 14 27.13 7.76 24.05
C ARG A 14 25.80 8.38 23.67
N TYR A 15 25.80 9.67 23.32
CA TYR A 15 24.58 10.33 22.84
C TYR A 15 24.12 9.77 21.50
N LEU A 16 25.04 9.47 20.58
CA LEU A 16 24.71 8.81 19.30
C LEU A 16 24.10 7.43 19.53
N LEU A 17 24.68 6.61 20.42
CA LEU A 17 24.13 5.31 20.79
C LEU A 17 22.71 5.43 21.36
N LEU A 18 22.49 6.35 22.30
CA LEU A 18 21.17 6.60 22.88
C LEU A 18 20.16 7.06 21.81
N LEU A 19 20.57 7.93 20.89
CA LEU A 19 19.71 8.40 19.81
C LEU A 19 19.33 7.25 18.87
N MET A 20 20.32 6.43 18.48
CA MET A 20 20.07 5.24 17.64
C MET A 20 19.10 4.29 18.34
N SER A 21 19.34 3.92 19.61
CA SER A 21 18.44 3.06 20.38
C SER A 21 17.02 3.63 20.50
N ALA A 22 16.88 4.93 20.77
CA ALA A 22 15.58 5.58 20.85
C ALA A 22 14.84 5.55 19.51
N THR A 23 15.53 5.81 18.39
CA THR A 23 14.93 5.75 17.06
C THR A 23 14.53 4.32 16.66
N THR A 24 15.35 3.32 17.01
CA THR A 24 15.02 1.90 16.78
C THR A 24 13.79 1.49 17.60
N GLY A 25 13.73 1.87 18.88
CA GLY A 25 12.58 1.58 19.74
C GLY A 25 11.29 2.20 19.21
N LEU A 26 11.34 3.47 18.80
CA LEU A 26 10.20 4.15 18.19
C LEU A 26 9.76 3.48 16.88
N GLY A 27 10.71 3.09 16.03
CA GLY A 27 10.44 2.37 14.79
C GLY A 27 9.72 1.05 15.01
N LEU A 28 10.14 0.27 16.01
CA LEU A 28 9.50 -1.00 16.37
C LEU A 28 8.06 -0.81 16.87
N VAL A 29 7.82 0.21 17.69
CA VAL A 29 6.47 0.52 18.21
C VAL A 29 5.54 0.95 17.08
N LEU A 30 6.01 1.85 16.21
CA LEU A 30 5.23 2.29 15.04
C LEU A 30 4.92 1.12 14.10
N TRP A 31 5.89 0.24 13.87
CA TRP A 31 5.68 -0.96 13.05
C TRP A 31 4.66 -1.90 13.69
N ALA A 32 4.75 -2.14 15.01
CA ALA A 32 3.79 -2.97 15.73
C ALA A 32 2.36 -2.44 15.66
N VAL A 33 2.17 -1.11 15.73
CA VAL A 33 0.85 -0.48 15.57
C VAL A 33 0.31 -0.68 14.15
N LEU A 34 1.14 -0.44 13.13
CA LEU A 34 0.75 -0.63 11.72
C LEU A 34 0.50 -2.10 11.37
N ALA A 35 1.11 -3.03 12.09
CA ALA A 35 0.90 -4.47 11.99
C ALA A 35 -0.38 -4.96 12.72
N THR A 36 -1.25 -4.05 13.14
CA THR A 36 -2.60 -4.39 13.61
C THR A 36 -3.65 -3.98 12.57
N GLU A 37 -4.80 -4.65 12.55
CA GLU A 37 -5.89 -4.30 11.64
C GLU A 37 -6.36 -2.83 11.78
N PRO A 38 -6.56 -2.27 13.00
CA PRO A 38 -6.85 -0.84 13.16
C PRO A 38 -5.74 0.07 12.63
N GLY A 39 -4.47 -0.28 12.88
CA GLY A 39 -3.34 0.51 12.40
C GLY A 39 -3.19 0.47 10.88
N CYS A 40 -3.51 -0.67 10.28
CA CYS A 40 -3.54 -0.83 8.84
C CYS A 40 -4.59 0.07 8.20
N LEU A 41 -5.81 0.07 8.74
CA LEU A 41 -6.89 0.94 8.28
C LEU A 41 -6.53 2.42 8.49
N ALA A 42 -5.90 2.78 9.61
CA ALA A 42 -5.42 4.14 9.87
C ALA A 42 -4.36 4.60 8.86
N ALA A 43 -3.54 3.68 8.36
CA ALA A 43 -2.58 3.92 7.27
C ALA A 43 -3.23 3.88 5.87
N GLN A 44 -4.56 3.83 5.78
CA GLN A 44 -5.32 3.66 4.53
C GLN A 44 -4.90 2.38 3.77
N GLY A 45 -4.49 1.36 4.53
CA GLY A 45 -4.12 0.03 4.05
C GLY A 45 -5.32 -0.92 3.99
N HIS A 46 -5.10 -2.07 3.34
CA HIS A 46 -6.00 -3.21 3.33
C HIS A 46 -5.44 -4.33 4.19
N TRP A 47 -6.25 -4.78 5.14
CA TRP A 47 -5.96 -5.98 5.91
C TRP A 47 -6.32 -7.22 5.10
N SER A 48 -5.37 -8.13 4.96
CA SER A 48 -5.54 -9.32 4.15
C SER A 48 -5.98 -10.51 4.99
N GLY A 49 -6.73 -11.45 4.41
CA GLY A 49 -7.14 -12.69 5.09
C GLY A 49 -5.98 -13.61 5.51
N ARG A 50 -4.73 -13.27 5.12
CA ARG A 50 -3.49 -13.93 5.57
C ARG A 50 -2.83 -13.21 6.77
N GLY A 51 -3.49 -12.21 7.36
CA GLY A 51 -2.98 -11.48 8.52
C GLY A 51 -1.88 -10.46 8.21
N LEU A 52 -1.82 -9.98 6.96
CA LEU A 52 -0.84 -8.97 6.51
C LEU A 52 -1.55 -7.66 6.16
N CYS A 53 -0.94 -6.54 6.57
CA CYS A 53 -1.37 -5.20 6.17
C CYS A 53 -0.68 -4.77 4.87
N HIS A 54 -1.47 -4.43 3.84
CA HIS A 54 -0.98 -3.85 2.59
C HIS A 54 -1.31 -2.37 2.53
N THR A 55 -0.30 -1.53 2.33
CA THR A 55 -0.46 -0.08 2.16
C THR A 55 -0.10 0.31 0.72
N ARG A 56 -0.21 1.59 0.36
CA ARG A 56 0.20 2.09 -0.96
C ARG A 56 1.68 1.86 -1.30
N LEU A 57 2.50 1.42 -0.34
CA LEU A 57 3.86 0.92 -0.61
C LEU A 57 3.86 -0.22 -1.65
N CYS A 58 2.77 -0.98 -1.75
CA CYS A 58 2.65 -2.03 -2.75
C CYS A 58 2.78 -1.52 -4.20
N LEU A 59 2.45 -0.25 -4.45
CA LEU A 59 2.59 0.36 -5.78
C LEU A 59 4.06 0.52 -6.17
N LEU A 60 4.93 0.73 -5.17
CA LEU A 60 6.38 0.82 -5.38
C LEU A 60 7.01 -0.57 -5.50
N GLN A 61 6.48 -1.55 -4.76
CA GLN A 61 6.97 -2.93 -4.76
C GLN A 61 6.43 -3.76 -5.93
N GLY A 62 5.34 -3.31 -6.56
CA GLY A 62 4.69 -4.01 -7.66
C GLY A 62 3.92 -5.25 -7.20
N ASP A 63 3.51 -5.33 -5.94
CA ASP A 63 2.87 -6.51 -5.32
C ASP A 63 1.42 -6.25 -4.86
N CYS A 64 0.81 -5.13 -5.26
CA CYS A 64 -0.60 -4.82 -4.91
C CYS A 64 -1.57 -5.94 -5.33
N GLY A 65 -1.20 -6.75 -6.33
CA GLY A 65 -2.00 -7.86 -6.87
C GLY A 65 -2.02 -9.15 -6.07
N GLU A 66 -1.12 -9.37 -5.10
CA GLU A 66 -1.00 -10.67 -4.41
C GLU A 66 -2.26 -11.05 -3.60
N MET A 67 -3.08 -10.08 -3.21
CA MET A 67 -4.25 -10.29 -2.34
C MET A 67 -5.50 -9.51 -2.75
N ALA A 68 -5.50 -8.82 -3.90
CA ALA A 68 -6.71 -8.15 -4.37
C ALA A 68 -7.77 -9.21 -4.69
N THR A 69 -9.00 -8.98 -4.22
CA THR A 69 -10.20 -9.67 -4.69
C THR A 69 -10.87 -8.69 -5.64
N PRO A 70 -10.51 -8.68 -6.93
CA PRO A 70 -10.78 -7.53 -7.79
C PRO A 70 -12.28 -7.25 -7.92
N VAL A 71 -13.10 -8.30 -7.90
CA VAL A 71 -14.57 -8.18 -7.89
C VAL A 71 -15.11 -7.42 -6.67
N ILE A 72 -14.52 -7.60 -5.48
CA ILE A 72 -14.90 -6.85 -4.27
C ILE A 72 -14.34 -5.41 -4.37
N GLY A 73 -13.10 -5.28 -4.85
CA GLY A 73 -12.43 -4.00 -5.04
C GLY A 73 -13.18 -3.04 -5.98
N CYS A 74 -13.96 -3.55 -6.91
CA CYS A 74 -14.81 -2.76 -7.81
C CYS A 74 -15.72 -1.76 -7.09
N ALA A 75 -16.25 -2.10 -5.91
CA ALA A 75 -17.13 -1.22 -5.14
C ALA A 75 -16.41 0.05 -4.61
N HIS A 76 -15.08 0.06 -4.60
CA HIS A 76 -14.26 1.15 -4.06
C HIS A 76 -13.65 2.06 -5.13
N VAL A 77 -13.87 1.73 -6.40
CA VAL A 77 -13.27 2.39 -7.56
C VAL A 77 -14.36 3.03 -8.42
N ARG A 78 -14.10 4.25 -8.90
CA ARG A 78 -15.04 5.01 -9.74
C ARG A 78 -14.30 5.83 -10.81
N PRO A 79 -14.96 6.16 -11.94
CA PRO A 79 -14.41 7.09 -12.92
C PRO A 79 -13.89 8.38 -12.26
N GLY A 80 -12.71 8.84 -12.72
CA GLY A 80 -11.95 9.96 -12.17
C GLY A 80 -10.87 9.56 -11.15
N ASP A 81 -10.93 8.34 -10.60
CA ASP A 81 -9.89 7.85 -9.69
C ASP A 81 -8.53 7.73 -10.40
N SER A 82 -7.44 7.89 -9.64
CA SER A 82 -6.09 7.72 -10.16
C SER A 82 -5.77 6.24 -10.40
N ARG A 83 -4.90 5.94 -11.37
CA ARG A 83 -4.45 4.57 -11.67
C ARG A 83 -3.91 3.87 -10.44
N GLY A 84 -3.12 4.57 -9.63
CA GLY A 84 -2.61 4.04 -8.36
C GLY A 84 -3.71 3.63 -7.38
N LYS A 85 -4.82 4.38 -7.29
CA LYS A 85 -5.97 3.98 -6.46
C LYS A 85 -6.67 2.75 -7.04
N VAL A 86 -6.84 2.69 -8.36
CA VAL A 86 -7.45 1.51 -9.01
C VAL A 86 -6.61 0.26 -8.72
N TYR A 87 -5.29 0.34 -8.92
CA TYR A 87 -4.38 -0.79 -8.73
C TYR A 87 -4.26 -1.19 -7.25
N PHE A 88 -4.44 -0.24 -6.34
CA PHE A 88 -4.48 -0.52 -4.91
C PHE A 88 -5.69 -1.38 -4.52
N HIS A 89 -6.86 -1.15 -5.12
CA HIS A 89 -8.08 -1.91 -4.80
C HIS A 89 -8.26 -3.17 -5.66
N LEU A 90 -7.91 -3.12 -6.94
CA LEU A 90 -8.06 -4.23 -7.89
C LEU A 90 -6.80 -5.08 -8.01
N GLY A 91 -5.67 -4.62 -7.48
CA GLY A 91 -4.38 -5.27 -7.66
C GLY A 91 -3.71 -4.93 -8.99
N ASN A 92 -2.67 -5.68 -9.32
CA ASN A 92 -1.97 -5.51 -10.59
C ASN A 92 -2.80 -6.09 -11.73
N PRO A 93 -2.95 -5.36 -12.86
CA PRO A 93 -3.63 -5.90 -14.02
C PRO A 93 -2.80 -7.00 -14.68
N LEU A 94 -3.48 -7.80 -15.50
CA LEU A 94 -2.87 -8.70 -16.46
C LEU A 94 -1.96 -7.91 -17.42
N PRO A 95 -0.89 -8.53 -17.95
CA PRO A 95 -0.04 -7.90 -18.95
C PRO A 95 -0.85 -7.40 -20.16
N GLY A 96 -0.62 -6.16 -20.60
CA GLY A 96 -1.42 -5.55 -21.66
C GLY A 96 -1.07 -4.09 -21.94
N ALA A 97 -1.95 -3.43 -22.69
CA ALA A 97 -1.77 -2.03 -23.07
C ALA A 97 -2.02 -1.08 -21.87
N PRO A 98 -1.24 -0.01 -21.69
CA PRO A 98 -1.36 0.86 -20.52
C PRO A 98 -2.64 1.71 -20.48
N ALA A 99 -3.38 1.79 -21.58
CA ALA A 99 -4.67 2.50 -21.66
C ALA A 99 -5.87 1.59 -21.34
N LEU A 100 -5.69 0.27 -21.41
CA LEU A 100 -6.74 -0.72 -21.21
C LEU A 100 -6.21 -1.85 -20.31
N ALA A 101 -6.66 -1.86 -19.07
CA ALA A 101 -6.19 -2.79 -18.05
C ALA A 101 -7.27 -3.84 -17.76
N HIS A 102 -6.84 -5.09 -17.59
CA HIS A 102 -7.72 -6.22 -17.31
C HIS A 102 -7.33 -6.91 -16.01
N TRP A 103 -8.31 -7.45 -15.30
CA TRP A 103 -8.11 -8.32 -14.15
C TRP A 103 -9.00 -9.55 -14.28
N GLN A 104 -8.54 -10.69 -13.78
CA GLN A 104 -9.45 -11.78 -13.45
C GLN A 104 -10.28 -11.36 -12.24
N ALA A 105 -11.60 -11.41 -12.35
CA ALA A 105 -12.51 -11.03 -11.29
C ALA A 105 -12.49 -12.03 -10.13
N PHE A 106 -12.30 -13.31 -10.44
CA PHE A 106 -12.29 -14.43 -9.50
C PHE A 106 -11.03 -15.28 -9.69
N LYS A 107 -10.60 -15.99 -8.64
CA LYS A 107 -9.49 -16.95 -8.73
C LYS A 107 -9.86 -18.20 -9.56
N GLU A 108 -11.13 -18.57 -9.54
CA GLU A 108 -11.70 -19.68 -10.30
C GLU A 108 -12.94 -19.15 -11.03
N GLY A 109 -12.99 -19.27 -12.36
CA GLY A 109 -14.11 -18.84 -13.22
C GLY A 109 -13.77 -17.75 -14.25
N ASP A 110 -14.74 -17.45 -15.13
CA ASP A 110 -14.55 -16.68 -16.37
C ASP A 110 -14.92 -15.17 -16.27
N GLY A 111 -14.78 -14.57 -15.09
CA GLY A 111 -15.05 -13.14 -14.91
C GLY A 111 -13.85 -12.27 -15.26
N ILE A 112 -14.02 -11.28 -16.15
CA ILE A 112 -13.01 -10.25 -16.45
C ILE A 112 -13.52 -8.89 -16.00
N ILE A 113 -12.65 -8.13 -15.33
CA ILE A 113 -12.84 -6.70 -15.08
C ILE A 113 -12.02 -5.93 -16.09
N GLU A 114 -12.63 -4.94 -16.72
CA GLU A 114 -11.98 -4.06 -17.70
C GLU A 114 -11.99 -2.62 -17.20
N ALA A 115 -10.83 -1.96 -17.23
CA ALA A 115 -10.69 -0.55 -16.91
C ALA A 115 -9.99 0.19 -18.04
N ARG A 116 -10.56 1.33 -18.44
CA ARG A 116 -9.97 2.24 -19.43
C ARG A 116 -9.38 3.46 -18.74
N PHE A 117 -8.16 3.79 -19.08
CA PHE A 117 -7.44 4.95 -18.55
C PHE A 117 -7.13 5.98 -19.65
N GLU A 118 -7.30 7.25 -19.32
CA GLU A 118 -6.75 8.38 -20.05
C GLU A 118 -5.70 9.06 -19.17
N GLY A 119 -4.43 8.91 -19.55
CA GLY A 119 -3.32 9.25 -18.66
C GLY A 119 -3.39 8.48 -17.34
N ASP A 120 -3.41 9.19 -16.22
CA ASP A 120 -3.51 8.62 -14.86
C ASP A 120 -4.96 8.45 -14.39
N ARG A 121 -5.98 8.81 -15.19
CA ARG A 121 -7.37 8.82 -14.73
C ARG A 121 -8.18 7.68 -15.30
N LEU A 122 -8.91 7.01 -14.42
CA LEU A 122 -9.90 6.01 -14.79
C LEU A 122 -11.06 6.71 -15.50
N VAL A 123 -11.44 6.24 -16.68
CA VAL A 123 -12.53 6.83 -17.47
C VAL A 123 -13.74 5.91 -17.52
N SER A 124 -13.52 4.60 -17.55
CA SER A 124 -14.57 3.60 -17.48
C SER A 124 -14.08 2.35 -16.76
N LEU A 125 -15.00 1.69 -16.05
CA LEU A 125 -14.76 0.44 -15.34
C LEU A 125 -15.96 -0.47 -15.59
N ALA A 126 -15.71 -1.67 -16.10
CA ALA A 126 -16.69 -2.72 -16.27
C ALA A 126 -16.36 -3.84 -15.28
N CYS A 127 -17.23 -4.03 -14.30
CA CYS A 127 -17.12 -5.11 -13.32
C CYS A 127 -18.28 -6.09 -13.51
N PRO A 128 -18.00 -7.41 -13.50
CA PRO A 128 -19.07 -8.40 -13.51
C PRO A 128 -19.90 -8.26 -12.22
N LEU A 129 -21.22 -8.41 -12.34
CA LEU A 129 -22.07 -8.50 -11.16
C LEU A 129 -21.66 -9.74 -10.37
N ALA A 130 -21.40 -9.58 -9.07
CA ALA A 130 -21.20 -10.72 -8.18
C ALA A 130 -22.45 -11.60 -8.26
N GLN A 131 -22.27 -12.85 -8.72
CA GLN A 131 -23.31 -13.88 -8.67
C GLN A 131 -23.50 -14.37 -7.24
#